data_AF-A0AAD7QB36-F1
#
_entry.id   AF-A0AAD7QB36-F1
#
_cell.length_a   1.000
_cell.length_b   1.000
_cell.length_c   1.000
_cell.angle_alpha   90.00
_cell.angle_beta   90.00
_cell.angle_gamma   90.00
#
_symmetry.space_group_name_H-M   'P 1'
#
loop_
_entity.id
_entity.type
_entity.pdbx_description
1 polymer ?
#
loop_
_entity_poly.entity_id
_entity_poly.type
_entity_poly.pdbx_seq_one_letter_code
_entity_poly.pdbx_strand_id
1 'polypeptide(L)'
;MAAEMGVPPFSEFPQPNNIVRKHGAEGEEELGQAQFAQLLQAVVQQLAEALARKHVVFIQNIKIINGSKLRKLLADEKELNSIEEKILQENQGADDSLLSLNIIRSFLERNAKELSLPLQEANEAVVLLYDDIFSAIKVKDDVKLENEVGKLTKEILEKFAEQLEYNPVYHELGY
;
A
#
# COMPACT_ATOMS: atom_id res chain seq x y z
N MET A 1 14.53 10.94 -16.11
CA MET A 1 13.12 11.15 -15.70
C MET A 1 12.13 10.12 -16.27
N ALA A 2 12.06 9.80 -17.58
CA ALA A 2 11.17 8.71 -18.06
C ALA A 2 11.79 7.29 -17.98
N ALA A 3 13.09 7.17 -18.29
CA ALA A 3 13.81 5.89 -18.29
C ALA A 3 14.07 5.31 -16.88
N GLU A 4 14.11 6.18 -15.84
CA GLU A 4 14.27 5.77 -14.44
C GLU A 4 13.00 5.12 -13.86
N MET A 5 11.86 5.27 -14.52
CA MET A 5 10.56 4.71 -14.11
C MET A 5 10.23 3.39 -14.85
N GLY A 6 11.23 2.73 -15.44
CA GLY A 6 11.04 1.47 -16.18
C GLY A 6 10.21 1.62 -17.47
N VAL A 7 9.94 2.85 -17.92
CA VAL A 7 9.27 3.11 -19.20
C VAL A 7 10.33 3.00 -20.30
N PRO A 8 10.20 2.06 -21.25
CA PRO A 8 11.17 1.94 -22.33
C PRO A 8 11.24 3.25 -23.11
N PRO A 9 12.43 3.65 -23.58
CA PRO A 9 12.60 4.92 -24.27
C PRO A 9 11.64 4.97 -25.48
N PHE A 10 11.01 6.13 -25.71
CA PHE A 10 10.03 6.31 -26.81
C PHE A 10 10.59 5.97 -28.21
N SER A 11 11.91 5.84 -28.35
CA SER A 11 12.58 5.33 -29.54
C SER A 11 12.26 3.86 -29.86
N GLU A 12 11.88 3.05 -28.87
CA GLU A 12 11.55 1.63 -29.02
C GLU A 12 10.08 1.40 -29.39
N PHE A 13 9.23 2.41 -29.21
CA PHE A 13 7.82 2.34 -29.60
C PHE A 13 7.60 3.03 -30.93
N PRO A 14 6.70 2.50 -31.80
CA PRO A 14 6.28 3.26 -32.95
C PRO A 14 5.72 4.60 -32.47
N GLN A 15 6.28 5.71 -32.97
CA GLN A 15 5.82 7.06 -32.60
C GLN A 15 4.28 7.13 -32.75
N PRO A 16 3.55 7.81 -31.85
CA PRO A 16 2.09 7.91 -31.92
C PRO A 16 1.58 8.35 -33.31
N ASN A 17 2.34 9.22 -33.98
CA ASN A 17 2.06 9.64 -35.36
C ASN A 17 2.00 8.47 -36.35
N ASN A 18 2.79 7.42 -36.15
CA ASN A 18 2.75 6.21 -36.99
C ASN A 18 1.50 5.37 -36.74
N ILE A 19 0.93 5.41 -35.52
CA ILE A 19 -0.32 4.73 -35.19
C ILE A 19 -1.47 5.51 -35.82
N VAL A 20 -1.53 6.83 -35.60
CA VAL A 20 -2.60 7.69 -36.11
C VAL A 20 -2.63 7.70 -37.65
N ARG A 21 -1.46 7.76 -38.32
CA ARG A 21 -1.35 7.62 -39.79
C ARG A 21 -1.85 6.28 -40.32
N LYS A 22 -1.58 5.16 -39.62
CA LYS A 22 -2.09 3.83 -40.02
C LYS A 22 -3.62 3.73 -40.00
N HIS A 23 -4.29 4.60 -39.25
CA HIS A 23 -5.75 4.63 -39.13
C HIS A 23 -6.42 5.70 -40.00
N GLY A 24 -5.69 6.34 -40.92
CA GLY A 24 -6.26 7.23 -41.94
C GLY A 24 -6.14 8.73 -41.67
N ALA A 25 -5.36 9.13 -40.65
CA ALA A 25 -4.97 10.53 -40.48
C ALA A 25 -3.73 10.82 -41.36
N GLU A 26 -3.96 11.05 -42.65
CA GLU A 26 -2.93 11.52 -43.59
C GLU A 26 -2.94 13.06 -43.63
N GLY A 27 -1.90 13.70 -43.09
CA GLY A 27 -1.74 15.16 -43.12
C GLY A 27 -0.96 15.71 -41.92
N GLU A 28 -0.56 16.98 -41.99
CA GLU A 28 -0.06 17.77 -40.84
C GLU A 28 -1.18 18.58 -40.16
N GLU A 29 -2.42 18.41 -40.61
CA GLU A 29 -3.59 19.13 -40.08
C GLU A 29 -4.02 18.59 -38.71
N GLU A 30 -4.39 19.52 -37.81
CA GLU A 30 -4.93 19.18 -36.50
C GLU A 30 -6.28 18.45 -36.65
N LEU A 31 -6.42 17.31 -35.98
CA LEU A 31 -7.66 16.53 -36.00
C LEU A 31 -8.71 17.17 -35.09
N GLY A 32 -9.95 17.31 -35.58
CA GLY A 32 -11.08 17.69 -34.74
C GLY A 32 -11.42 16.60 -33.72
N GLN A 33 -12.05 16.97 -32.59
CA GLN A 33 -12.38 16.03 -31.50
C GLN A 33 -13.17 14.79 -31.97
N ALA A 34 -14.14 14.97 -32.87
CA ALA A 34 -14.93 13.88 -33.42
C ALA A 34 -14.09 12.91 -34.27
N GLN A 35 -13.14 13.44 -35.04
CA GLN A 35 -12.23 12.64 -35.88
C GLN A 35 -11.22 11.89 -35.01
N PHE A 36 -10.70 12.54 -33.96
CA PHE A 36 -9.83 11.90 -32.98
C PHE A 36 -10.54 10.74 -32.26
N ALA A 37 -11.79 10.92 -31.84
CA ALA A 37 -12.55 9.87 -31.17
C ALA A 37 -12.75 8.63 -32.06
N GLN A 38 -13.04 8.83 -33.35
CA GLN A 38 -13.18 7.74 -34.33
C GLN A 38 -11.86 6.98 -34.54
N LEU A 39 -10.74 7.71 -34.64
CA LEU A 39 -9.41 7.12 -34.78
C LEU A 39 -9.01 6.34 -33.52
N LEU A 40 -9.22 6.93 -32.34
CA LEU A 40 -8.94 6.28 -31.07
C LEU A 40 -9.75 4.99 -30.91
N GLN A 41 -11.03 5.01 -31.29
CA GLN A 41 -11.88 3.82 -31.26
C GLN A 41 -11.31 2.69 -32.14
N ALA A 42 -10.83 3.01 -33.35
CA ALA A 42 -10.22 2.03 -34.24
C ALA A 42 -8.92 1.42 -33.66
N VAL A 43 -8.08 2.25 -33.02
CA VAL A 43 -6.85 1.80 -32.34
C VAL A 43 -7.19 0.87 -31.17
N VAL A 44 -8.15 1.25 -30.33
CA VAL A 44 -8.58 0.45 -29.17
C VAL A 44 -9.17 -0.89 -29.62
N GLN A 45 -9.96 -0.89 -30.69
CA GLN A 45 -10.53 -2.11 -31.26
C GLN A 45 -9.44 -3.07 -31.76
N GLN A 46 -8.44 -2.56 -32.50
CA GLN A 46 -7.31 -3.37 -32.97
C GLN A 46 -6.46 -3.89 -31.81
N LEU A 47 -6.26 -3.08 -30.76
CA LEU A 47 -5.55 -3.50 -29.56
C LEU A 47 -6.31 -4.63 -28.86
N ALA A 48 -7.64 -4.52 -28.72
CA ALA A 48 -8.48 -5.56 -28.13
C ALA A 48 -8.40 -6.86 -28.93
N GLU A 49 -8.46 -6.81 -30.26
CA GLU A 49 -8.30 -7.99 -31.11
C GLU A 49 -6.89 -8.59 -31.03
N ALA A 50 -5.84 -7.77 -30.97
CA ALA A 50 -4.47 -8.23 -30.81
C ALA A 50 -4.25 -8.92 -29.46
N LEU A 51 -4.79 -8.36 -28.38
CA LEU A 51 -4.76 -8.94 -27.03
C LEU A 51 -5.58 -10.23 -26.95
N ALA A 52 -6.72 -10.31 -27.65
CA ALA A 52 -7.51 -11.54 -27.74
C ALA A 52 -6.77 -12.67 -28.48
N ARG A 53 -5.97 -12.33 -29.50
CA ARG A 53 -5.15 -13.31 -30.24
C ARG A 53 -3.90 -13.72 -29.47
N LYS A 54 -3.21 -12.78 -28.84
CA LYS A 54 -2.02 -13.01 -28.02
C LYS A 54 -2.27 -12.48 -26.62
N HIS A 55 -2.67 -13.38 -25.74
CA HIS A 55 -2.90 -13.06 -24.34
C HIS A 55 -1.57 -12.61 -23.71
N VAL A 56 -1.48 -11.32 -23.40
CA VAL A 56 -0.35 -10.76 -22.64
C VAL A 56 -0.73 -10.85 -21.17
N VAL A 57 -0.10 -11.77 -20.45
CA VAL A 57 -0.28 -11.89 -19.00
C VAL A 57 0.77 -10.99 -18.33
N PHE A 58 0.31 -9.87 -17.76
CA PHE A 58 1.14 -9.07 -16.86
C PHE A 58 1.02 -9.64 -15.45
N ILE A 59 2.06 -10.32 -14.98
CA ILE A 59 2.17 -10.75 -13.58
C ILE A 59 2.90 -9.63 -12.84
N GLN A 60 2.15 -8.76 -12.17
CA GLN A 60 2.73 -7.83 -11.20
C GLN A 60 2.96 -8.58 -9.89
N ASN A 61 4.19 -8.54 -9.37
CA ASN A 61 4.51 -9.06 -8.04
C ASN A 61 3.98 -8.08 -6.99
N ILE A 62 2.68 -8.15 -6.70
CA ILE A 62 2.04 -7.30 -5.71
C ILE A 62 1.98 -8.06 -4.37
N LYS A 63 2.54 -7.47 -3.32
CA LYS A 63 2.35 -7.93 -1.95
C LYS A 63 1.09 -7.29 -1.38
N ILE A 64 0.10 -8.11 -1.02
CA ILE A 64 -1.16 -7.66 -0.44
C ILE A 64 -1.09 -7.80 1.08
N ILE A 65 -1.34 -6.70 1.79
CA ILE A 65 -1.43 -6.65 3.25
C ILE A 65 -2.91 -6.47 3.62
N ASN A 66 -3.58 -7.57 3.98
CA ASN A 66 -5.02 -7.62 4.26
C ASN A 66 -5.36 -7.93 5.73
N GLY A 67 -4.40 -7.78 6.63
CA GLY A 67 -4.57 -8.08 8.06
C GLY A 67 -4.70 -9.56 8.42
N SER A 68 -4.71 -10.51 7.47
CA SER A 68 -4.85 -11.95 7.77
C SER A 68 -3.72 -12.51 8.64
N LYS A 69 -2.48 -12.01 8.46
CA LYS A 69 -1.34 -12.37 9.30
C LYS A 69 -1.43 -11.77 10.70
N LEU A 70 -1.93 -10.53 10.81
CA LEU A 70 -2.18 -9.90 12.11
C LEU A 70 -3.23 -10.67 12.90
N ARG A 71 -4.31 -11.15 12.25
CA ARG A 71 -5.31 -12.00 12.91
C ARG A 71 -4.74 -13.33 13.40
N LYS A 72 -3.79 -13.91 12.67
CA LYS A 72 -3.07 -15.13 13.14
C LYS A 72 -2.20 -14.82 14.34
N LEU A 73 -1.47 -13.70 14.32
CA LEU A 73 -0.63 -13.24 15.42
C LEU A 73 -1.47 -12.92 16.66
N LEU A 74 -2.60 -12.24 16.51
CA LEU A 74 -3.56 -11.96 17.60
C LEU A 74 -4.19 -13.23 18.19
N ALA A 75 -4.27 -14.31 17.43
CA ALA A 75 -4.75 -15.61 17.90
C ALA A 75 -3.66 -16.44 18.59
N ASP A 76 -2.37 -16.10 18.40
CA ASP A 76 -1.24 -16.78 19.04
C ASP A 76 -0.75 -15.97 20.25
N GLU A 77 -1.24 -16.36 21.44
CA GLU A 77 -0.91 -15.68 22.71
C GLU A 77 0.61 -15.66 22.98
N LYS A 78 1.38 -16.63 22.47
CA LYS A 78 2.83 -16.67 22.72
C LYS A 78 3.56 -15.61 21.91
N GLU A 79 3.21 -15.44 20.65
CA GLU A 79 3.82 -14.41 19.79
C GLU A 79 3.41 -13.01 20.27
N LEU A 80 2.13 -12.84 20.65
CA LEU A 80 1.65 -11.59 21.21
C LEU A 80 2.39 -11.21 22.50
N ASN A 81 2.50 -12.12 23.46
CA ASN A 81 3.23 -11.87 24.71
C ASN A 81 4.71 -11.55 24.45
N SER A 82 5.35 -12.20 23.47
CA SER A 82 6.73 -11.89 23.11
C SER A 82 6.89 -10.47 22.55
N ILE A 83 5.90 -9.98 21.80
CA ILE A 83 5.88 -8.61 21.29
C ILE A 83 5.66 -7.61 22.43
N GLU A 84 4.74 -7.91 23.34
CA GLU A 84 4.49 -7.08 24.52
C GLU A 84 5.74 -6.96 25.39
N GLU A 85 6.45 -8.06 25.64
CA GLU A 85 7.72 -8.07 26.38
C GLU A 85 8.79 -7.23 25.68
N LYS A 86 8.92 -7.31 24.35
CA LYS A 86 9.87 -6.50 23.58
C LYS A 86 9.56 -5.00 23.69
N ILE A 87 8.28 -4.62 23.60
CA ILE A 87 7.84 -3.23 23.74
C ILE A 87 8.09 -2.73 25.18
N LEU A 88 7.80 -3.56 26.19
CA LEU A 88 8.06 -3.22 27.60
C LEU A 88 9.56 -3.05 27.89
N GLN A 89 10.42 -3.86 27.25
CA GLN A 89 11.88 -3.69 27.35
C GLN A 89 12.36 -2.38 26.73
N GLU A 90 11.75 -1.92 25.64
CA GLU A 90 12.02 -0.59 25.07
C GLU A 90 11.46 0.55 25.95
N ASN A 91 10.44 0.28 26.77
CA ASN A 91 9.77 1.24 27.64
C ASN A 91 10.32 1.31 29.08
N GLN A 92 11.55 0.87 29.35
CA GLN A 92 12.15 0.81 30.71
C GLN A 92 12.46 2.18 31.35
N GLY A 93 11.61 3.21 31.17
CA GLY A 93 11.76 4.49 31.84
C GLY A 93 10.68 5.55 31.60
N ALA A 94 9.54 5.24 30.98
CA ALA A 94 8.50 6.26 30.74
C ALA A 94 7.25 6.03 31.61
N ASP A 95 7.10 6.86 32.65
CA ASP A 95 5.93 6.90 33.55
C ASP A 95 4.72 7.64 32.93
N ASP A 96 4.68 7.83 31.61
CA ASP A 96 3.63 8.59 30.91
C ASP A 96 2.95 7.72 29.83
N SER A 97 1.63 7.80 29.80
CA SER A 97 0.75 7.03 28.91
C SER A 97 0.88 7.50 27.46
N LEU A 98 1.13 8.80 27.25
CA LEU A 98 1.41 9.37 25.93
C LEU A 98 2.78 8.93 25.41
N LEU A 99 3.78 8.80 26.29
CA LEU A 99 5.09 8.27 25.94
C LEU A 99 5.00 6.79 25.55
N SER A 100 4.18 6.01 26.27
CA SER A 100 3.95 4.59 25.97
C SER A 100 3.32 4.39 24.58
N LEU A 101 2.36 5.24 24.20
CA LEU A 101 1.70 5.16 22.88
C LEU A 101 2.67 5.55 21.74
N ASN A 102 3.54 6.53 21.96
CA ASN A 102 4.62 6.88 21.02
C ASN A 102 5.67 5.76 20.90
N ILE A 103 6.00 5.09 22.00
CA ILE A 103 6.92 3.94 21.99
C ILE A 103 6.31 2.79 21.18
N ILE A 104 5.04 2.43 21.42
CA ILE A 104 4.32 1.42 20.64
C ILE A 104 4.33 1.80 19.15
N ARG A 105 4.02 3.05 18.81
CA ARG A 105 4.05 3.54 17.43
C ARG A 105 5.42 3.34 16.79
N SER A 106 6.48 3.80 17.46
CA SER A 106 7.85 3.68 16.96
C SER A 106 8.30 2.23 16.80
N PHE A 107 7.87 1.33 17.71
CA PHE A 107 8.15 -0.09 17.65
C PHE A 107 7.44 -0.75 16.45
N LEU A 108 6.15 -0.45 16.24
CA LEU A 108 5.38 -0.98 15.12
C LEU A 108 5.91 -0.49 13.77
N GLU A 109 6.35 0.76 13.68
CA GLU A 109 6.96 1.32 12.47
C GLU A 109 8.29 0.62 12.13
N ARG A 110 9.18 0.42 13.12
CA ARG A 110 10.46 -0.28 12.93
C ARG A 110 10.29 -1.75 12.59
N ASN A 111 9.31 -2.41 13.21
CA ASN A 111 9.05 -3.85 13.03
C ASN A 111 7.95 -4.13 12.02
N ALA A 112 7.52 -3.13 11.22
CA ALA A 112 6.38 -3.26 10.32
C ALA A 112 6.54 -4.43 9.33
N LYS A 113 7.76 -4.64 8.81
CA LYS A 113 8.04 -5.74 7.88
C LYS A 113 7.90 -7.13 8.52
N GLU A 114 8.33 -7.28 9.77
CA GLU A 114 8.26 -8.53 10.53
C GLU A 114 6.81 -8.83 10.95
N LEU A 115 6.13 -7.82 11.48
CA LEU A 115 4.72 -7.89 11.88
C LEU A 115 3.75 -7.93 10.70
N SER A 116 4.25 -7.88 9.46
CA SER A 116 3.45 -7.83 8.24
C SER A 116 2.47 -6.65 8.20
N LEU A 117 2.88 -5.52 8.78
CA LEU A 117 2.19 -4.23 8.70
C LEU A 117 2.62 -3.47 7.43
N PRO A 118 1.80 -2.51 6.97
CA PRO A 118 2.16 -1.64 5.85
C PRO A 118 3.32 -0.71 6.23
N LEU A 119 4.30 -0.56 5.34
CA LEU A 119 5.43 0.37 5.52
C LEU A 119 4.97 1.80 5.21
N GLN A 120 5.25 2.77 6.09
CA GLN A 120 4.88 4.17 5.87
C GLN A 120 5.55 4.78 4.64
N GLU A 121 6.78 4.35 4.33
CA GLU A 121 7.54 4.78 3.15
C GLU A 121 6.88 4.37 1.82
N ALA A 122 5.90 3.46 1.86
CA ALA A 122 5.27 2.94 0.65
C ALA A 122 4.21 3.88 0.06
N ASN A 123 3.45 4.60 0.88
CA ASN A 123 2.31 5.41 0.43
C ASN A 123 1.83 6.38 1.53
N GLU A 124 1.48 7.62 1.16
CA GLU A 124 0.84 8.59 2.06
C GLU A 124 -0.46 8.07 2.69
N ALA A 125 -1.21 7.22 1.97
CA ALA A 125 -2.39 6.55 2.50
C ALA A 125 -2.08 5.61 3.70
N VAL A 126 -0.85 5.06 3.77
CA VAL A 126 -0.41 4.27 4.91
C VAL A 126 -0.13 5.14 6.13
N VAL A 127 0.42 6.34 5.92
CA VAL A 127 0.65 7.30 7.02
C VAL A 127 -0.69 7.68 7.66
N LEU A 128 -1.69 7.99 6.83
CA LEU A 128 -3.05 8.29 7.30
C LEU A 128 -3.68 7.11 8.07
N LEU A 129 -3.48 5.87 7.59
CA LEU A 129 -3.95 4.68 8.30
C LEU A 129 -3.37 4.58 9.72
N TYR A 130 -2.07 4.85 9.88
CA TYR A 130 -1.44 4.87 11.20
C TYR A 130 -2.03 5.98 12.07
N ASP A 131 -2.14 7.21 11.55
CA ASP A 131 -2.69 8.34 12.32
C ASP A 131 -4.16 8.11 12.73
N ASP A 132 -4.98 7.57 11.85
CA ASP A 132 -6.38 7.24 12.11
C ASP A 132 -6.52 6.16 13.20
N ILE A 133 -5.67 5.12 13.16
CA ILE A 133 -5.70 4.05 14.16
C ILE A 133 -5.26 4.56 15.52
N PHE A 134 -4.13 5.27 15.59
CA PHE A 134 -3.57 5.75 16.85
C PHE A 134 -4.42 6.86 17.49
N SER A 135 -5.09 7.70 16.69
CA SER A 135 -6.03 8.72 17.20
C SER A 135 -7.35 8.11 17.72
N ALA A 136 -7.73 6.94 17.24
CA ALA A 136 -8.92 6.23 17.70
C ALA A 136 -8.74 5.50 19.05
N ILE A 137 -7.50 5.37 19.55
CA ILE A 137 -7.20 4.73 20.84
C ILE A 137 -7.46 5.71 21.98
N LYS A 138 -8.32 5.33 22.93
CA LYS A 138 -8.61 6.14 24.12
C LYS A 138 -7.73 5.71 25.28
N VAL A 139 -6.71 6.50 25.57
CA VAL A 139 -5.87 6.32 26.76
C VAL A 139 -6.69 6.71 28.01
N LYS A 140 -6.69 5.86 29.04
CA LYS A 140 -7.34 6.16 30.33
C LYS A 140 -6.27 6.60 31.33
N ASP A 141 -6.46 7.74 31.98
CA ASP A 141 -5.43 8.38 32.82
C ASP A 141 -5.11 7.67 34.16
N ASP A 142 -5.78 6.56 34.52
CA ASP A 142 -5.90 6.14 35.93
C ASP A 142 -5.44 4.70 36.26
N VAL A 143 -4.67 4.03 35.38
CA VAL A 143 -4.24 2.63 35.59
C VAL A 143 -2.73 2.46 35.36
N LYS A 144 -2.08 1.62 36.18
CA LYS A 144 -0.64 1.30 36.08
C LYS A 144 -0.25 0.88 34.65
N LEU A 145 0.71 1.61 34.10
CA LEU A 145 1.16 1.61 32.69
C LEU A 145 1.66 0.27 32.16
N GLU A 146 2.39 -0.53 32.96
CA GLU A 146 2.94 -1.82 32.51
C GLU A 146 1.85 -2.82 32.10
N ASN A 147 0.69 -2.79 32.76
CA ASN A 147 -0.45 -3.63 32.42
C ASN A 147 -1.33 -3.05 31.30
N GLU A 148 -1.09 -1.80 30.90
CA GLU A 148 -1.80 -1.14 29.80
C GLU A 148 -1.09 -1.27 28.46
N VAL A 149 0.26 -1.34 28.42
CA VAL A 149 1.02 -1.47 27.16
C VAL A 149 0.55 -2.68 26.34
N GLY A 150 0.35 -3.83 26.99
CA GLY A 150 -0.16 -5.04 26.30
C GLY A 150 -1.59 -4.85 25.76
N LYS A 151 -2.47 -4.26 26.57
CA LYS A 151 -3.86 -3.97 26.15
C LYS A 151 -3.91 -2.98 25.00
N LEU A 152 -3.14 -1.89 25.07
CA LEU A 152 -3.05 -0.88 24.03
C LEU A 152 -2.46 -1.47 22.74
N THR A 153 -1.40 -2.27 22.86
CA THR A 153 -0.78 -2.96 21.71
C THR A 153 -1.78 -3.89 21.05
N LYS A 154 -2.51 -4.69 21.82
CA LYS A 154 -3.56 -5.57 21.30
C LYS A 154 -4.68 -4.79 20.61
N GLU A 155 -5.19 -3.72 21.24
CA GLU A 155 -6.25 -2.88 20.68
C GLU A 155 -5.81 -2.21 19.36
N ILE A 156 -4.56 -1.74 19.29
CA ILE A 156 -3.98 -1.17 18.07
C ILE A 156 -3.90 -2.23 16.96
N LEU A 157 -3.37 -3.42 17.26
CA LEU A 157 -3.25 -4.51 16.30
C LEU A 157 -4.61 -5.02 15.82
N GLU A 158 -5.61 -5.06 16.69
CA GLU A 158 -7.00 -5.39 16.34
C GLU A 158 -7.57 -4.36 15.36
N LYS A 159 -7.41 -3.06 15.64
CA LYS A 159 -7.84 -1.99 14.71
C LYS A 159 -7.12 -2.07 13.36
N PHE A 160 -5.82 -2.37 13.35
CA PHE A 160 -5.10 -2.62 12.09
C PHE A 160 -5.70 -3.81 11.33
N ALA A 161 -5.99 -4.91 12.01
CA ALA A 161 -6.58 -6.09 11.38
C ALA A 161 -7.96 -5.79 10.77
N GLU A 162 -8.82 -5.04 11.47
CA GLU A 162 -10.12 -4.61 10.98
C GLU A 162 -10.01 -3.69 9.76
N GLN A 163 -9.22 -2.61 9.86
CA GLN A 163 -9.06 -1.65 8.77
C GLN A 163 -8.45 -2.29 7.52
N LEU A 164 -7.46 -3.16 7.68
CA LEU A 164 -6.83 -3.87 6.56
C LEU A 164 -7.71 -4.97 5.95
N GLU A 165 -8.74 -5.43 6.68
CA GLU A 165 -9.74 -6.33 6.13
C GLU A 165 -10.71 -5.60 5.18
N TYR A 166 -11.13 -4.38 5.55
CA TYR A 166 -11.99 -3.55 4.68
C TYR A 166 -11.21 -2.87 3.55
N ASN A 167 -10.00 -2.40 3.82
CA ASN A 167 -9.13 -1.70 2.88
C ASN A 167 -7.71 -2.30 2.91
N PRO A 168 -7.47 -3.39 2.15
CA PRO A 168 -6.15 -3.98 2.04
C PRO A 168 -5.16 -3.03 1.36
N VAL A 169 -3.92 -3.01 1.83
CA VAL A 169 -2.85 -2.21 1.25
C VAL A 169 -2.07 -3.04 0.24
N TYR A 170 -1.89 -2.49 -0.96
CA TYR A 170 -1.15 -3.11 -2.05
C TYR A 170 0.24 -2.49 -2.12
N HIS A 171 1.27 -3.33 -2.08
CA HIS A 171 2.66 -2.91 -2.20
C HIS A 171 3.25 -3.55 -3.46
N GLU A 172 3.71 -2.71 -4.40
CA GLU A 172 4.45 -3.19 -5.55
C GLU A 172 5.84 -3.62 -5.10
N LEU A 173 6.19 -4.89 -5.28
CA LEU A 173 7.58 -5.31 -5.17
C LEU A 173 8.24 -4.89 -6.48
N GLY A 174 9.05 -3.83 -6.42
CA GLY A 174 9.79 -3.33 -7.58
C GLY A 174 10.51 -4.44 -8.35
N TYR A 175 10.62 -4.26 -9.67
CA TYR A 175 11.29 -5.19 -10.59
C TYR A 175 12.82 -5.18 -10.45
#